data_AF-A0A357EID2-F1
#
_entry.id   AF-A0A357EID2-F1
#
_cell.length_a   1.000
_cell.length_b   1.000
_cell.length_c   1.000
_cell.angle_alpha   90.00
_cell.angle_beta   90.00
_cell.angle_gamma   90.00
#
_symmetry.space_group_name_H-M   'P 1'
#
loop_
_entity.id
_entity.type
_entity.pdbx_description
1 polymer ?
#
loop_
_entity_poly.entity_id
_entity_poly.type
_entity_poly.pdbx_seq_one_letter_code
_entity_poly.pdbx_strand_id
1 'polypeptide(L)'
;MQLPCELPRLLSDGESEEKTPTGSWKACLVTVGGELFAIDLRHVREVFELDTITPVPGMPASLVGVANVRGTIVPLADLRRSLGVSPSTTPRYAVVVRHDAHQIGLLIDDVPEIRGMLPEDRLDPSGANQTGERALLSGLIQVENRVSGMLEIPALVASVEAATLEVSQSVKA
;
A
#
# COMPACT_ATOMS: atom_id res chain seq x y z
N MET A 1 -48.00 27.33 -38.65
CA MET A 1 -47.03 27.49 -39.76
C MET A 1 -46.43 28.87 -39.62
N GLN A 2 -45.14 29.17 -39.60
CA GLN A 2 -43.87 28.46 -39.77
C GLN A 2 -42.80 29.44 -39.20
N LEU A 3 -41.73 28.93 -38.59
CA LEU A 3 -40.50 29.68 -38.26
C LEU A 3 -39.87 30.33 -39.52
N PRO A 4 -38.93 31.29 -39.34
CA PRO A 4 -37.53 30.88 -39.39
C PRO A 4 -36.67 31.55 -38.30
N CYS A 5 -35.94 30.76 -37.52
CA CYS A 5 -34.75 31.24 -36.81
C CYS A 5 -33.54 30.55 -37.42
N GLU A 6 -32.59 31.38 -37.82
CA GLU A 6 -31.35 31.01 -38.47
C GLU A 6 -30.28 30.65 -37.42
N LEU A 7 -29.39 29.76 -37.87
CA LEU A 7 -28.16 29.12 -37.32
C LEU A 7 -27.21 30.01 -36.46
N PRO A 8 -26.28 29.46 -35.63
CA PRO A 8 -25.34 28.43 -36.08
C PRO A 8 -24.91 27.30 -35.11
N ARG A 9 -24.24 26.35 -35.77
CA ARG A 9 -23.58 25.13 -35.30
C ARG A 9 -22.42 25.39 -34.33
N LEU A 10 -22.35 24.50 -33.34
CA LEU A 10 -21.17 23.76 -32.84
C LEU A 10 -19.79 24.25 -33.30
N LEU A 11 -19.01 24.73 -32.33
CA LEU A 11 -17.58 24.46 -32.10
C LEU A 11 -17.40 24.61 -30.58
N SER A 12 -16.58 23.90 -29.84
CA SER A 12 -15.75 22.71 -29.99
C SER A 12 -15.30 22.44 -28.55
N ASP A 13 -15.08 21.17 -28.24
CA ASP A 13 -14.75 20.66 -26.92
C ASP A 13 -13.69 21.51 -26.23
N GLY A 14 -14.09 22.16 -25.13
CA GLY A 14 -13.14 22.62 -24.14
C GLY A 14 -12.58 21.38 -23.45
N GLU A 15 -11.52 20.82 -24.03
CA GLU A 15 -10.60 19.94 -23.33
C GLU A 15 -10.24 20.65 -22.02
N SER A 16 -10.88 20.23 -20.93
CA SER A 16 -10.49 20.64 -19.61
C SER A 16 -9.12 20.01 -19.40
N GLU A 17 -8.07 20.79 -19.65
CA GLU A 17 -6.73 20.48 -19.15
C GLU A 17 -6.88 20.32 -17.63
N GLU A 18 -7.06 19.07 -17.18
CA GLU A 18 -6.90 18.69 -15.78
C GLU A 18 -5.45 18.96 -15.43
N LYS A 19 -5.20 20.21 -15.02
CA LYS A 19 -3.91 20.70 -14.61
C LYS A 19 -3.54 19.90 -13.36
N THR A 20 -2.80 18.81 -13.54
CA THR A 20 -2.41 17.95 -12.43
C THR A 20 -1.62 18.84 -11.47
N PRO A 21 -2.11 19.05 -10.24
CA PRO A 21 -1.47 20.00 -9.34
C PRO A 21 -0.01 19.57 -9.13
N THR A 22 0.90 20.54 -9.22
CA THR A 22 2.34 20.31 -9.03
C THR A 22 2.57 19.70 -7.65
N GLY A 23 3.19 18.51 -7.59
CA GLY A 23 3.42 17.77 -6.35
C GLY A 23 2.31 16.78 -5.96
N SER A 24 1.27 16.62 -6.77
CA SER A 24 0.31 15.53 -6.59
C SER A 24 0.97 14.15 -6.68
N TRP A 25 0.45 13.22 -5.91
CA TRP A 25 0.93 11.84 -5.84
C TRP A 25 -0.27 10.88 -5.76
N LYS A 26 -0.02 9.58 -5.82
CA LYS A 26 -1.09 8.57 -5.70
C LYS A 26 -0.83 7.67 -4.51
N ALA A 27 -1.87 7.47 -3.70
CA ALA A 27 -1.90 6.49 -2.63
C ALA A 27 -2.64 5.24 -3.09
N CYS A 28 -2.16 4.08 -2.64
CA CYS A 28 -2.91 2.85 -2.57
C CYS A 28 -3.42 2.70 -1.13
N LEU A 29 -4.72 2.87 -0.94
CA LEU A 29 -5.39 2.79 0.35
C LEU A 29 -5.77 1.33 0.62
N VAL A 30 -5.32 0.81 1.75
CA VAL A 30 -5.51 -0.58 2.15
C VAL A 30 -6.10 -0.66 3.54
N THR A 31 -6.93 -1.66 3.76
CA THR A 31 -7.49 -1.93 5.09
C THR A 31 -6.77 -3.13 5.70
N VAL A 32 -6.29 -2.97 6.93
CA VAL A 32 -5.61 -4.02 7.70
C VAL A 32 -6.27 -4.08 9.06
N GLY A 33 -6.88 -5.22 9.41
CA GLY A 33 -7.61 -5.38 10.66
C GLY A 33 -8.72 -4.34 10.88
N GLY A 34 -9.35 -3.87 9.79
CA GLY A 34 -10.40 -2.84 9.82
C GLY A 34 -9.90 -1.39 9.89
N GLU A 35 -8.59 -1.17 9.96
CA GLU A 35 -7.99 0.17 9.97
C GLU A 35 -7.41 0.53 8.60
N LEU A 36 -7.56 1.81 8.22
CA LEU A 36 -7.10 2.32 6.93
C LEU A 36 -5.63 2.74 7.01
N PHE A 37 -4.84 2.28 6.05
CA PHE A 37 -3.45 2.68 5.84
C PHE A 37 -3.23 3.08 4.39
N ALA A 38 -2.18 3.85 4.16
CA ALA A 38 -1.76 4.22 2.82
C ALA A 38 -0.38 3.69 2.48
N ILE A 39 -0.23 3.37 1.20
CA ILE A 39 1.02 3.00 0.57
C ILE A 39 1.24 3.97 -0.58
N ASP A 40 2.44 4.51 -0.71
CA ASP A 40 2.81 5.24 -1.91
C ASP A 40 2.71 4.31 -3.13
N LEU A 41 1.90 4.68 -4.13
CA LEU A 41 1.61 3.83 -5.27
C LEU A 41 2.88 3.41 -6.03
N ARG A 42 3.97 4.18 -5.96
CA ARG A 42 5.26 3.86 -6.61
C ARG A 42 5.87 2.54 -6.12
N HIS A 43 5.53 2.13 -4.90
CA HIS A 43 5.99 0.88 -4.33
C HIS A 43 5.09 -0.31 -4.68
N VAL A 44 3.84 -0.08 -5.06
CA VAL A 44 2.87 -1.15 -5.34
C VAL A 44 3.16 -1.80 -6.69
N ARG A 45 3.10 -3.13 -6.75
CA ARG A 45 3.30 -3.92 -7.96
C ARG A 45 2.03 -4.56 -8.46
N GLU A 46 1.35 -5.28 -7.58
CA GLU A 46 0.08 -5.93 -7.89
C GLU A 46 -0.70 -6.22 -6.61
N VAL A 47 -1.98 -6.53 -6.79
CA VAL A 47 -2.88 -7.01 -5.75
C VAL A 47 -3.45 -8.33 -6.24
N PHE A 48 -3.52 -9.32 -5.35
CA PHE A 48 -4.10 -10.62 -5.68
C PHE A 48 -4.92 -11.15 -4.50
N GLU A 49 -5.90 -12.00 -4.82
CA GLU A 49 -6.68 -12.72 -3.83
C GLU A 49 -5.85 -13.86 -3.24
N LEU A 50 -5.94 -14.05 -1.94
CA LEU A 50 -5.19 -15.08 -1.22
C LEU A 50 -5.89 -16.43 -1.37
N ASP A 51 -5.35 -17.30 -2.23
CA ASP A 51 -5.79 -18.70 -2.30
C ASP A 51 -5.14 -19.57 -1.23
N THR A 52 -3.80 -19.57 -1.16
CA THR A 52 -3.04 -20.44 -0.26
C THR A 52 -1.72 -19.79 0.14
N ILE A 53 -1.45 -19.82 1.44
CA ILE A 53 -0.16 -19.43 2.01
C ILE A 53 0.63 -20.71 2.28
N THR A 54 1.82 -20.81 1.70
CA THR A 54 2.73 -21.93 1.96
C THR A 54 3.61 -21.58 3.16
N PRO A 55 3.45 -22.24 4.32
CA PRO A 55 4.31 -21.98 5.47
C PRO A 55 5.74 -22.46 5.18
N VAL A 56 6.73 -21.66 5.56
CA VAL A 56 8.15 -22.04 5.44
C VAL A 56 8.76 -22.13 6.84
N PRO A 57 9.26 -23.31 7.24
CA PRO A 57 9.91 -23.49 8.54
C PRO A 57 11.11 -22.55 8.70
N GLY A 58 11.27 -21.99 9.90
CA GLY A 58 12.40 -21.11 10.22
C GLY A 58 12.25 -19.67 9.71
N MET A 59 11.12 -19.29 9.10
CA MET A 59 10.86 -17.88 8.79
C MET A 59 10.72 -17.04 10.07
N PRO A 60 11.17 -15.77 10.03
CA PRO A 60 10.95 -14.84 11.13
C PRO A 60 9.48 -14.60 11.42
N ALA A 61 9.15 -14.33 12.69
CA ALA A 61 7.77 -14.23 13.19
C ALA A 61 6.94 -13.07 12.58
N SER A 62 7.60 -12.15 11.88
CA SER A 62 6.98 -11.08 11.08
C SER A 62 6.38 -11.59 9.76
N LEU A 63 6.79 -12.79 9.31
CA LEU A 63 6.34 -13.41 8.07
C LEU A 63 5.42 -14.59 8.37
N VAL A 64 4.40 -14.77 7.55
CA VAL A 64 3.41 -15.85 7.69
C VAL A 64 3.68 -17.04 6.76
N GLY A 65 4.56 -16.85 5.76
CA GLY A 65 4.85 -17.84 4.74
C GLY A 65 5.18 -17.17 3.41
N VAL A 66 4.96 -17.92 2.33
CA VAL A 66 5.16 -17.45 0.95
C VAL A 66 3.93 -17.75 0.09
N ALA A 67 3.77 -16.99 -1.00
CA ALA A 67 2.82 -17.28 -2.07
C ALA A 67 3.53 -17.29 -3.43
N ASN A 68 2.99 -18.06 -4.37
CA ASN A 68 3.46 -18.04 -5.76
C ASN A 68 2.62 -17.05 -6.57
N VAL A 69 3.22 -15.92 -6.92
CA VAL A 69 2.59 -14.87 -7.72
C VAL A 69 3.19 -14.95 -9.13
N ARG A 70 2.42 -15.51 -10.07
CA ARG A 70 2.80 -15.64 -11.49
C ARG A 70 4.18 -16.28 -11.71
N GLY A 71 4.50 -17.31 -10.93
CA GLY A 71 5.79 -18.03 -11.00
C GLY A 71 6.89 -17.44 -10.12
N THR A 72 6.62 -16.34 -9.41
CA THR A 72 7.55 -15.72 -8.47
C THR A 72 7.15 -16.02 -7.04
N ILE A 73 8.09 -16.51 -6.23
CA ILE A 73 7.86 -16.74 -4.80
C ILE A 73 7.96 -15.39 -4.06
N VAL A 74 6.86 -14.99 -3.44
CA VAL A 74 6.74 -13.73 -2.70
C VAL A 74 6.53 -14.03 -1.21
N PRO A 75 7.38 -13.52 -0.31
CA PRO A 75 7.17 -13.65 1.13
C PRO A 75 5.97 -12.81 1.56
N LEU A 76 5.16 -13.34 2.48
CA LEU A 76 3.95 -12.70 2.97
C LEU A 76 4.13 -12.25 4.42
N ALA A 77 3.71 -11.02 4.72
CA ALA A 77 3.77 -10.39 6.04
C ALA A 77 2.37 -10.02 6.54
N ASP A 78 2.07 -10.36 7.80
CA ASP A 78 0.91 -9.85 8.52
C ASP A 78 1.34 -8.70 9.44
N LEU A 79 0.96 -7.48 9.08
CA LEU A 79 1.35 -6.28 9.81
C LEU A 79 0.50 -5.99 11.06
N ARG A 80 -0.59 -6.72 11.29
CA ARG A 80 -1.55 -6.41 12.37
C ARG A 80 -0.87 -6.33 13.73
N ARG A 81 -0.06 -7.34 14.07
CA ARG A 81 0.70 -7.37 15.33
C ARG A 81 1.67 -6.20 15.43
N SER A 82 2.40 -5.90 14.35
CA SER A 82 3.42 -4.87 14.34
C SER A 82 2.84 -3.45 14.33
N LEU A 83 1.62 -3.28 13.84
CA LEU A 83 0.87 -2.02 13.85
C LEU A 83 -0.02 -1.86 15.09
N GLY A 84 -0.05 -2.85 16.00
CA GLY A 84 -0.93 -2.83 17.17
C GLY A 84 -2.42 -2.96 16.83
N VAL A 85 -2.75 -3.40 15.62
CA VAL A 85 -4.12 -3.54 15.14
C VAL A 85 -4.68 -4.89 15.56
N SER A 86 -5.85 -4.87 16.21
CA SER A 86 -6.53 -6.09 16.59
C SER A 86 -7.15 -6.78 15.35
N PRO A 87 -7.03 -8.11 15.20
CA PRO A 87 -7.60 -8.81 14.07
C PRO A 87 -9.13 -8.79 14.15
N SER A 88 -9.76 -7.85 13.43
CA SER A 88 -11.23 -7.75 13.32
C SER A 88 -11.78 -8.50 12.10
N THR A 89 -10.90 -8.88 11.16
CA THR A 89 -11.22 -9.49 9.86
C THR A 89 -10.20 -10.59 9.54
N THR A 90 -10.54 -11.49 8.61
CA THR A 90 -9.56 -12.42 8.01
C THR A 90 -9.00 -11.78 6.73
N PRO A 91 -7.67 -11.73 6.51
CA PRO A 91 -7.12 -11.18 5.29
C PRO A 91 -7.57 -12.01 4.08
N ARG A 92 -8.02 -11.34 3.02
CA ARG A 92 -8.51 -11.98 1.79
C ARG A 92 -7.63 -11.69 0.59
N TYR A 93 -6.84 -10.63 0.66
CA TYR A 93 -5.98 -10.21 -0.43
C TYR A 93 -4.57 -9.96 0.10
N ALA A 94 -3.63 -9.88 -0.82
CA ALA A 94 -2.32 -9.33 -0.54
C ALA A 94 -1.96 -8.26 -1.57
N VAL A 95 -1.30 -7.21 -1.10
CA VAL A 95 -0.67 -6.20 -1.95
C VAL A 95 0.82 -6.47 -2.00
N VAL A 96 1.34 -6.72 -3.20
CA VAL A 96 2.78 -6.85 -3.43
C VAL A 96 3.39 -5.45 -3.50
N VAL A 97 4.30 -5.17 -2.58
CA VAL A 97 5.08 -3.95 -2.55
C VAL A 97 6.56 -4.26 -2.81
N ARG A 98 7.26 -3.32 -3.45
CA ARG A 98 8.66 -3.48 -3.86
C ARG A 98 9.46 -2.23 -3.53
N HIS A 99 10.65 -2.44 -2.99
CA HIS A 99 11.71 -1.45 -2.86
C HIS A 99 13.00 -2.05 -3.43
N ASP A 100 13.68 -1.33 -4.33
CA ASP A 100 14.81 -1.85 -5.11
C ASP A 100 14.52 -3.19 -5.81
N ALA A 101 15.32 -4.22 -5.51
CA ALA A 101 15.21 -5.56 -6.08
C ALA A 101 14.31 -6.50 -5.24
N HIS A 102 13.87 -6.06 -4.07
CA HIS A 102 13.20 -6.90 -3.09
C HIS A 102 11.71 -6.58 -2.99
N GLN A 103 10.88 -7.61 -2.85
CA GLN A 103 9.43 -7.48 -2.77
C GLN A 103 8.85 -8.35 -1.65
N ILE A 104 7.74 -7.87 -1.09
CA ILE A 104 6.99 -8.55 -0.03
C ILE A 104 5.49 -8.37 -0.32
N GLY A 105 4.68 -9.36 0.04
CA GLY A 105 3.23 -9.25 0.03
C GLY A 105 2.74 -8.88 1.42
N LEU A 106 1.97 -7.80 1.51
CA LEU A 106 1.31 -7.40 2.75
C LEU A 106 -0.11 -7.94 2.73
N LEU A 107 -0.49 -8.69 3.77
CA LEU A 107 -1.87 -9.17 3.90
C LEU A 107 -2.81 -7.99 4.18
N ILE A 108 -3.92 -7.95 3.44
CA ILE A 108 -4.93 -6.89 3.56
C ILE A 108 -6.35 -7.52 3.56
N ASP A 109 -7.30 -6.74 4.04
CA ASP A 109 -8.65 -7.20 4.29
C ASP A 109 -9.53 -7.15 3.04
N ASP A 110 -9.40 -6.10 2.23
CA ASP A 110 -10.25 -5.81 1.07
C ASP A 110 -9.44 -5.31 -0.14
N VAL A 111 -10.08 -5.13 -1.29
CA VAL A 111 -9.47 -4.62 -2.52
C VAL A 111 -9.03 -3.16 -2.30
N PRO A 112 -7.79 -2.79 -2.62
CA PRO A 112 -7.31 -1.43 -2.41
C PRO A 112 -8.01 -0.39 -3.29
N GLU A 113 -8.14 0.82 -2.76
CA GLU A 113 -8.52 2.00 -3.53
C GLU A 113 -7.26 2.75 -3.98
N ILE A 114 -7.20 3.15 -5.25
CA ILE A 114 -6.16 4.07 -5.73
C ILE A 114 -6.70 5.49 -5.72
N ARG A 115 -6.07 6.35 -4.94
CA ARG A 115 -6.50 7.73 -4.74
C ARG A 115 -5.42 8.75 -5.11
N GLY A 116 -5.81 9.79 -5.85
CA GLY A 116 -4.97 10.96 -6.07
C GLY A 116 -4.92 11.81 -4.81
N MET A 117 -3.72 12.23 -4.42
CA MET A 117 -3.44 12.95 -3.19
C MET A 117 -2.69 14.24 -3.49
N LEU A 118 -2.99 15.29 -2.73
CA LEU A 118 -2.28 16.56 -2.74
C LEU A 118 -1.11 16.53 -1.74
N PRO A 119 -0.13 17.43 -1.89
CA PRO A 119 0.94 17.58 -0.89
C PRO A 119 0.41 17.83 0.53
N GLU A 120 -0.62 18.67 0.68
CA GLU A 120 -1.22 19.02 1.97
C GLU A 120 -1.93 17.86 2.67
N ASP A 121 -2.28 16.78 1.95
CA ASP A 121 -2.89 15.60 2.55
C ASP A 121 -1.88 14.79 3.38
N ARG A 122 -0.57 15.04 3.22
CA ARG A 122 0.48 14.43 4.05
C ARG A 122 0.70 15.30 5.29
N LEU A 123 0.52 14.69 6.46
CA LEU A 123 0.66 15.36 7.74
C LEU A 123 2.07 15.14 8.30
N ASP A 124 2.72 16.23 8.68
CA ASP A 124 4.05 16.19 9.29
C ASP A 124 4.02 15.49 10.66
N PRO A 125 4.94 14.56 10.96
CA PRO A 125 4.96 13.81 12.22
C PRO A 125 5.47 14.63 13.43
N SER A 126 5.73 15.93 13.26
CA SER A 126 6.51 16.84 14.13
C SER A 126 6.07 17.00 15.60
N GLY A 127 5.08 16.26 16.08
CA GLY A 127 4.57 16.34 17.46
C GLY A 127 4.82 15.11 18.34
N ALA A 128 5.41 14.03 17.84
CA ALA A 128 5.40 12.77 18.59
C ALA A 128 6.80 12.16 18.74
N ASN A 129 7.33 12.24 19.96
CA ASN A 129 8.59 11.63 20.40
C ASN A 129 8.73 10.19 19.88
N GLN A 130 9.86 9.91 19.22
CA GLN A 130 10.00 8.82 18.26
C GLN A 130 10.84 7.68 18.86
N THR A 131 10.21 6.68 19.49
CA THR A 131 10.86 5.42 19.87
C THR A 131 9.83 4.29 19.96
N GLY A 132 10.10 3.14 19.32
CA GLY A 132 9.22 1.95 19.28
C GLY A 132 8.12 2.01 18.22
N GLU A 133 7.65 0.82 17.76
CA GLU A 133 6.47 0.46 16.90
C GLU A 133 6.21 1.24 15.59
N ARG A 134 6.71 2.47 15.47
CA ARG A 134 6.60 3.41 14.35
C ARG A 134 7.69 3.30 13.29
N ALA A 135 8.59 2.32 13.37
CA ALA A 135 9.52 2.03 12.27
C ALA A 135 8.80 1.62 10.97
N LEU A 136 7.51 1.23 11.08
CA LEU A 136 6.69 0.80 9.96
C LEU A 136 5.85 1.93 9.34
N LEU A 137 5.88 3.14 9.90
CA LEU A 137 5.12 4.28 9.40
C LEU A 137 6.06 5.42 9.00
N SER A 138 5.91 5.93 7.78
CA SER A 138 6.69 7.09 7.28
C SER A 138 6.01 8.44 7.56
N GLY A 139 4.82 8.42 8.14
CA GLY A 139 4.04 9.60 8.48
C GLY A 139 2.55 9.30 8.59
N LEU A 140 1.77 10.37 8.56
CA LEU A 140 0.32 10.32 8.58
C LEU A 140 -0.22 10.98 7.30
N ILE A 141 -1.43 10.59 6.90
CA ILE A 141 -2.18 11.25 5.85
C ILE A 141 -3.60 11.53 6.29
N GLN A 142 -4.25 12.49 5.63
CA GLN A 142 -5.66 12.77 5.79
C GLN A 142 -6.43 12.30 4.57
N VAL A 143 -7.43 11.44 4.79
CA VAL A 143 -8.36 10.94 3.77
C VAL A 143 -9.76 11.16 4.30
N GLU A 144 -10.60 11.90 3.57
CA GLU A 144 -12.01 12.17 3.96
C GLU A 144 -12.16 12.65 5.42
N ASN A 145 -11.28 13.57 5.84
CA ASN A 145 -11.24 14.10 7.20
C ASN A 145 -10.89 13.07 8.30
N ARG A 146 -10.33 11.92 7.92
CA ARG A 146 -9.79 10.91 8.83
C ARG A 146 -8.28 10.82 8.68
N VAL A 147 -7.58 10.76 9.80
CA VAL A 147 -6.13 10.57 9.82
C VAL A 147 -5.82 9.07 9.73
N SER A 148 -4.93 8.70 8.82
CA SER A 148 -4.50 7.31 8.56
C SER A 148 -2.98 7.22 8.50
N GLY A 149 -2.42 6.06 8.83
CA GLY A 149 -0.97 5.84 8.78
C GLY A 149 -0.46 5.64 7.36
N MET A 150 0.67 6.25 7.01
CA MET A 150 1.42 5.94 5.79
C MET A 150 2.47 4.88 6.11
N LEU A 151 2.43 3.74 5.41
CA LEU A 151 3.41 2.68 5.60
C LEU A 151 4.80 3.10 5.07
N GLU A 152 5.84 2.77 5.84
CA GLU A 152 7.24 2.89 5.45
C GLU A 152 7.62 1.59 4.70
N ILE A 153 7.49 1.61 3.36
CA ILE A 153 7.79 0.45 2.53
C ILE A 153 9.29 0.11 2.47
N PRO A 154 10.21 1.05 2.20
CA PRO A 154 11.65 0.79 2.32
C PRO A 154 12.05 0.00 3.57
N ALA A 155 11.60 0.43 4.76
CA ALA A 155 11.91 -0.21 6.04
C ALA A 155 11.27 -1.60 6.16
N LEU A 156 10.02 -1.76 5.72
CA LEU A 156 9.33 -3.05 5.69
C LEU A 156 10.08 -4.06 4.81
N VAL A 157 10.45 -3.67 3.58
CA VAL A 157 11.16 -4.54 2.64
C VAL A 157 12.55 -4.89 3.16
N ALA A 158 13.29 -3.90 3.69
CA ALA A 158 14.61 -4.13 4.28
C ALA A 158 14.57 -5.09 5.48
N SER A 159 13.51 -5.03 6.29
CA SER A 159 13.33 -5.94 7.43
C SER A 159 13.18 -7.40 6.98
N VAL A 160 12.52 -7.64 5.84
CA VAL A 160 12.36 -8.98 5.26
C VAL A 160 13.64 -9.46 4.59
N GLU A 161 14.37 -8.58 3.91
CA GLU A 161 15.67 -8.91 3.34
C GLU A 161 16.64 -9.41 4.42
N ALA A 162 16.81 -8.65 5.50
CA ALA A 162 17.68 -9.01 6.62
C ALA A 162 17.28 -10.38 7.22
N ALA A 163 15.98 -10.54 7.48
CA ALA A 163 15.37 -11.79 7.94
C ALA A 163 15.68 -13.00 7.04
N THR A 164 15.66 -12.82 5.71
CA THR A 164 15.85 -13.91 4.74
C THR A 164 17.32 -14.31 4.62
N LEU A 165 18.24 -13.34 4.79
CA LEU A 165 19.68 -13.58 4.81
C LEU A 165 20.11 -14.41 6.03
N GLU A 166 19.52 -14.16 7.20
CA GLU A 166 19.80 -14.92 8.42
C GLU A 166 19.36 -16.41 8.30
N VAL A 167 18.18 -16.65 7.73
CA VAL A 167 17.69 -18.03 7.50
C VAL A 167 18.59 -18.80 6.53
N SER A 168 19.07 -18.13 5.48
CA SER A 168 19.96 -18.75 4.47
C SER A 168 21.33 -19.16 5.04
N GLN A 169 21.79 -18.50 6.10
CA GLN A 169 23.03 -18.84 6.80
C GLN A 169 22.84 -20.00 7.79
N SER A 170 21.66 -20.11 8.41
CA SER A 170 21.35 -21.17 9.39
C SER A 170 21.15 -22.55 8.75
N VAL A 171 20.60 -22.62 7.53
CA VAL A 171 20.38 -23.90 6.81
C VAL A 171 21.68 -24.52 6.26
N LYS A 172 22.79 -23.75 6.22
CA LYS A 172 24.10 -24.24 5.76
C LYS A 172 25.02 -24.71 6.91
N ALA A 173 24.56 -24.67 8.16
CA ALA A 173 25.32 -25.06 9.34
C ALA A 173 25.06 -26.50 9.78
#